data_AF-A0A382KFK7-F1
#
_entry.id   AF-A0A382KFK7-F1
#
_cell.length_a   1.000
_cell.length_b   1.000
_cell.length_c   1.000
_cell.angle_alpha   90.00
_cell.angle_beta   90.00
_cell.angle_gamma   90.00
#
_symmetry.space_group_name_H-M   'P 1'
#
loop_
_entity.id
_entity.type
_entity.pdbx_description
1 polymer ?
#
loop_
_entity_poly.entity_id
_entity_poly.type
_entity_poly.pdbx_seq_one_letter_code
_entity_poly.pdbx_strand_id
1 'polypeptide(L)' 'DYLLTNRQDQLARAMVYKMAAYALGRPLTFGDRAEVDRITTALRKRGDGLTDLVFLIVKSDLFQLN' A
#
# COMPACT_ATOMS: atom_id res chain seq x y z
N ASP A 1 -1.12 15.66 19.63
CA ASP A 1 -0.40 14.81 18.66
C ASP A 1 -1.03 13.48 18.27
N TYR A 2 -1.99 12.91 19.01
CA TYR A 2 -2.58 11.60 18.65
C TYR A 2 -3.38 11.58 17.33
N LEU A 3 -3.93 12.72 16.91
CA LEU A 3 -4.80 12.83 15.72
C LEU A 3 -4.03 13.00 14.40
N LEU A 4 -2.81 13.56 14.42
CA LEU A 4 -2.02 13.75 13.19
C LEU A 4 -1.36 12.45 12.73
N THR A 5 -0.74 11.70 13.65
CA THR A 5 -0.04 10.44 13.33
C THR A 5 -0.99 9.38 12.78
N ASN A 6 -2.18 9.26 13.37
CA ASN A 6 -3.15 8.24 12.96
C ASN A 6 -3.74 8.52 11.56
N ARG A 7 -3.82 9.79 11.13
CA ARG A 7 -4.25 10.14 9.77
C ARG A 7 -3.20 9.82 8.71
N GLN A 8 -1.91 9.91 9.04
CA GLN A 8 -0.85 9.56 8.10
C GLN A 8 -0.84 8.07 7.78
N ASP A 9 -1.02 7.21 8.78
CA ASP A 9 -1.09 5.76 8.55
C ASP A 9 -2.32 5.37 7.71
N GLN A 10 -3.47 6.01 7.98
CA GLN A 10 -4.68 5.82 7.16
C GLN A 10 -4.50 6.32 5.72
N LEU A 11 -3.82 7.46 5.53
CA LEU A 11 -3.52 8.00 4.21
C LEU A 11 -2.57 7.07 3.45
N ALA A 12 -1.49 6.62 4.07
CA ALA A 12 -0.53 5.69 3.47
C ALA A 12 -1.24 4.40 3.03
N ARG A 13 -2.08 3.84 3.90
CA ARG A 13 -2.88 2.66 3.59
C ARG A 13 -3.84 2.90 2.42
N ALA A 14 -4.53 4.04 2.40
CA ALA A 14 -5.45 4.38 1.32
C ALA A 14 -4.73 4.54 -0.03
N MET A 15 -3.54 5.16 -0.03
CA MET A 15 -2.67 5.29 -1.20
C MET A 15 -2.23 3.93 -1.72
N VAL A 16 -1.77 3.03 -0.83
CA VAL A 16 -1.41 1.66 -1.20
C VAL A 16 -2.59 0.93 -1.82
N TYR A 17 -3.76 0.97 -1.18
CA TYR A 17 -4.97 0.34 -1.70
C TYR A 17 -5.33 0.83 -3.11
N LYS A 18 -5.36 2.15 -3.31
CA LYS A 18 -5.76 2.75 -4.59
C LYS A 18 -4.76 2.46 -5.69
N MET A 19 -3.46 2.56 -5.40
CA MET A 19 -2.39 2.28 -6.36
C MET A 19 -2.31 0.80 -6.72
N ALA A 20 -2.49 -0.10 -5.75
CA ALA A 20 -2.54 -1.53 -6.01
C ALA A 20 -3.76 -1.90 -6.87
N ALA A 21 -4.96 -1.38 -6.57
CA ALA A 21 -6.14 -1.60 -7.41
C ALA A 21 -5.93 -1.12 -8.85
N TYR A 22 -5.27 0.04 -9.02
CA TYR A 22 -4.89 0.54 -10.34
C TYR A 22 -3.89 -0.39 -11.05
N ALA A 23 -2.83 -0.82 -10.36
CA ALA A 23 -1.79 -1.67 -10.93
C ALA A 23 -2.30 -3.07 -11.33
N LEU A 24 -3.23 -3.65 -10.57
CA LEU A 24 -3.82 -4.96 -10.86
C LEU A 24 -4.94 -4.91 -11.88
N GLY A 25 -5.48 -3.72 -12.19
CA GLY A 25 -6.65 -3.56 -13.06
C GLY A 25 -7.95 -4.14 -12.49
N ARG A 26 -7.98 -4.48 -11.19
CA ARG A 26 -9.16 -5.05 -10.52
C ARG A 26 -9.36 -4.44 -9.12
N PRO A 27 -10.59 -4.45 -8.58
CA PRO A 27 -10.82 -4.17 -7.18
C PRO A 27 -10.04 -5.14 -6.28
N LEU A 28 -9.56 -4.63 -5.14
CA LEU A 28 -8.97 -5.48 -4.11
C LEU A 28 -10.06 -6.21 -3.35
N THR A 29 -9.78 -7.47 -3.06
CA THR A 29 -10.61 -8.41 -2.31
C THR A 29 -10.15 -8.48 -0.86
N PHE A 30 -10.88 -9.25 -0.05
CA PHE A 30 -10.45 -9.52 1.33
C PHE A 30 -9.09 -10.22 1.39
N GLY A 31 -8.77 -11.08 0.41
CA GLY A 31 -7.49 -11.81 0.35
C GLY A 31 -6.28 -10.89 0.17
N ASP A 32 -6.46 -9.73 -0.46
CA ASP A 32 -5.38 -8.78 -0.73
C ASP A 32 -5.00 -7.94 0.50
N ARG A 33 -5.82 -7.95 1.57
CA ARG A 33 -5.63 -7.08 2.74
C ARG A 33 -4.28 -7.29 3.41
N ALA A 34 -3.86 -8.55 3.59
CA ALA A 34 -2.58 -8.83 4.23
C ALA A 34 -1.40 -8.21 3.46
N GLU A 35 -1.46 -8.22 2.12
CA GLU A 35 -0.40 -7.64 1.31
C GLU A 35 -0.43 -6.11 1.28
N VAL A 36 -1.63 -5.51 1.25
CA VAL A 36 -1.78 -4.06 1.44
C VAL A 36 -1.19 -3.61 2.77
N ASP A 37 -1.38 -4.35 3.85
CA ASP A 37 -0.85 -4.03 5.19
C ASP A 37 0.68 -4.13 5.22
N ARG A 38 1.23 -5.17 4.57
CA ARG A 38 2.67 -5.38 4.44
C ARG A 38 3.32 -4.24 3.64
N ILE A 39 2.76 -3.89 2.48
CA ILE A 39 3.24 -2.79 1.65
C ILE A 39 3.13 -1.45 2.39
N THR A 40 2.01 -1.18 3.09
CA THR A 40 1.82 0.04 3.88
C THR A 40 2.90 0.16 4.95
N THR A 41 3.15 -0.91 5.71
CA THR A 41 4.19 -0.91 6.74
C THR A 41 5.59 -0.67 6.14
N ALA A 42 5.89 -1.28 4.99
CA ALA A 42 7.17 -1.07 4.29
C ALA A 42 7.32 0.36 3.76
N LEU A 43 6.22 0.98 3.29
CA LEU A 43 6.19 2.35 2.81
C LEU A 43 6.43 3.35 3.96
N ARG A 44 5.78 3.16 5.12
CA ARG A 44 6.00 4.00 6.31
C ARG A 44 7.47 4.01 6.73
N LYS A 45 8.12 2.83 6.70
CA LYS A 45 9.55 2.68 7.02
C LYS A 45 10.48 3.41 6.05
N ARG A 46 10.01 3.76 4.85
CA ARG A 46 10.76 4.45 3.79
C ARG A 46 10.42 5.94 3.69
N GLY A 47 9.56 6.47 4.57
CA GLY A 47 9.19 7.88 4.57
C GLY A 47 8.13 8.26 3.54
N ASP A 48 7.27 7.30 3.14
CA ASP A 48 6.05 7.56 2.36
C ASP A 48 6.24 8.06 0.92
N GLY A 49 7.42 7.84 0.34
CA GLY A 49 7.70 8.21 -1.04
C GLY A 49 6.81 7.48 -2.06
N LEU A 50 6.24 8.22 -3.02
CA LEU A 50 5.42 7.63 -4.09
C LEU A 50 6.24 6.70 -5.00
N THR A 51 7.50 7.05 -5.26
CA THR A 51 8.43 6.20 -6.02
C THR A 51 8.65 4.86 -5.31
N ASP A 52 8.86 4.87 -3.99
CA ASP A 52 8.96 3.65 -3.19
C ASP A 52 7.68 2.83 -3.23
N LEU A 53 6.52 3.48 -3.16
CA LEU A 53 5.23 2.80 -3.27
C LEU A 53 5.11 2.02 -4.60
N VAL A 54 5.48 2.63 -5.72
CA VAL A 54 5.48 1.94 -7.02
C VAL A 54 6.39 0.71 -6.99
N PHE A 55 7.62 0.86 -6.50
CA PHE A 55 8.55 -0.26 -6.40
C PHE A 55 8.07 -1.37 -5.47
N LEU A 56 7.47 -1.03 -4.34
CA LEU A 56 6.93 -2.00 -3.39
C LEU A 56 5.76 -2.77 -3.99
N ILE A 57 4.86 -2.11 -4.73
CA ILE A 57 3.75 -2.78 -5.41
C ILE A 57 4.27 -3.74 -6.48
N VAL A 58 5.14 -3.28 -7.39
CA VAL A 58 5.65 -4.10 -8.51
C VAL A 58 6.47 -5.31 -8.02
N LYS A 59 7.12 -5.20 -6.85
CA LYS A 59 7.87 -6.30 -6.23
C LYS A 59 7.06 -7.18 -5.29
N SER A 60 5.80 -6.83 -5.01
CA SER A 60 4.95 -7.61 -4.09
C SER A 60 4.36 -8.83 -4.76
N ASP A 61 4.07 -9.84 -3.95
CA ASP A 61 3.33 -11.04 -4.37
C ASP A 61 1.94 -10.66 -4.93
N LEU A 62 1.35 -9.58 -4.41
CA LEU A 62 0.08 -9.04 -4.89
C LEU A 62 0.10 -8.73 -6.39
N PHE A 63 1.23 -8.23 -6.91
CA PHE A 63 1.39 -7.92 -8.33
C PHE A 63 1.95 -9.10 -9.13
N GLN A 64 2.90 -9.87 -8.57
CA GLN A 64 3.60 -10.92 -9.31
C GLN A 64 2.81 -12.22 -9.47
N LEU A 65 1.87 -12.51 -8.56
CA LEU A 65 1.06 -13.73 -8.60
C LEU A 65 -0.30 -13.52 -9.29
N ASN A 66 -0.56 -12.32 -9.82
CA ASN A 66 -1.82 -11.92 -10.43
C ASN A 66 -1.79 -12.07 -11.96
#